data_AF-A0A6N3EQE8-F1
#
_entry.id   AF-A0A6N3EQE8-F1
#
_cell.length_a   1.000
_cell.length_b   1.000
_cell.length_c   1.000
_cell.angle_alpha   90.00
_cell.angle_beta   90.00
_cell.angle_gamma   90.00
#
_symmetry.space_group_name_H-M   'P 1'
#
loop_
_entity.id
_entity.type
_entity.pdbx_description
1 polymer ?
#
loop_
_entity_poly.entity_id
_entity_poly.type
_entity_poly.pdbx_seq_one_letter_code
_entity_poly.pdbx_strand_id
1 'polypeptide(L)'
;MEDNGEGIEFCVYVYNVQPGVTINYETGDSCLWDSNSVVTDIPATSGASNNNDASNSSSTDSDVTNSTAITETYIINENTHKFHKPSCSSVSKMNEANKKEYTGDKNKLISEGYEACKNCNP
;
A
#
# COMPACT_ATOMS: atom_id res chain seq x y z
N MET A 1 -58.36 2.96 -3.09
CA MET A 1 -57.52 3.03 -1.88
C MET A 1 -56.83 4.36 -1.93
N GLU A 2 -57.17 5.21 -0.97
CA GLU A 2 -56.53 6.48 -0.68
C GLU A 2 -56.61 6.54 0.85
N ASP A 3 -55.48 6.47 1.54
CA ASP A 3 -55.41 7.13 2.84
C ASP A 3 -55.56 8.64 2.59
N ASN A 4 -55.94 9.41 3.61
CA ASN A 4 -56.33 10.81 3.42
C ASN A 4 -55.11 11.74 3.34
N GLY A 5 -54.09 11.37 2.57
CA GLY A 5 -52.80 12.03 2.54
C GLY A 5 -51.99 11.79 3.81
N GLU A 6 -52.11 10.60 4.42
CA GLU A 6 -51.28 10.18 5.55
C GLU A 6 -49.93 9.70 5.02
N GLY A 7 -49.21 10.67 4.45
CA GLY A 7 -47.98 10.46 3.70
C GLY A 7 -46.89 9.79 4.53
N ILE A 8 -46.15 8.90 3.90
CA ILE A 8 -45.07 8.15 4.55
C ILE A 8 -43.89 9.11 4.80
N GLU A 9 -43.79 9.62 6.02
CA GLU A 9 -42.62 10.38 6.48
C GLU A 9 -41.54 9.41 7.00
N PHE A 10 -40.36 9.45 6.40
CA PHE A 10 -39.20 8.67 6.85
C PHE A 10 -37.88 9.38 6.53
N CYS A 11 -36.97 9.40 7.50
CA CYS A 11 -35.61 9.90 7.33
C CYS A 11 -34.70 8.76 6.85
N VAL A 12 -34.21 8.83 5.60
CA VAL A 12 -33.21 7.88 5.10
C VAL A 12 -31.81 8.43 5.35
N TYR A 13 -30.98 7.64 6.03
CA TYR A 13 -29.56 7.91 6.16
C TYR A 13 -28.81 7.04 5.14
N VAL A 14 -28.28 7.67 4.08
CA VAL A 14 -27.40 7.01 3.10
C VAL A 14 -25.96 7.32 3.48
N TYR A 15 -25.22 6.30 3.93
CA TYR A 15 -23.80 6.45 4.23
C TYR A 15 -23.00 6.59 2.94
N ASN A 16 -22.10 7.58 2.87
CA ASN A 16 -21.21 7.80 1.74
C ASN A 16 -20.01 6.81 1.74
N VAL A 17 -20.29 5.52 1.91
CA VAL A 17 -19.28 4.47 2.04
C VAL A 17 -19.17 3.64 0.76
N GLN A 18 -17.95 3.43 0.29
CA GLN A 18 -17.64 2.51 -0.80
C GLN A 18 -16.83 1.33 -0.25
N PRO A 19 -17.23 0.06 -0.46
CA PRO A 19 -16.44 -1.09 -0.05
C PRO A 19 -15.03 -1.05 -0.63
N GLY A 20 -14.02 -1.26 0.20
CA GLY A 20 -12.61 -1.27 -0.23
C GLY A 20 -12.02 0.12 -0.46
N VAL A 21 -12.62 1.21 0.03
CA VAL A 21 -12.08 2.58 -0.05
C VAL A 21 -12.19 3.30 1.29
N THR A 22 -11.09 3.92 1.72
CA THR A 22 -11.03 4.88 2.82
C THR A 22 -11.31 6.28 2.26
N ILE A 23 -12.15 7.06 2.94
CA ILE A 23 -12.47 8.45 2.57
C ILE A 23 -12.08 9.36 3.73
N ASN A 24 -11.24 10.36 3.46
CA ASN A 24 -10.94 11.43 4.40
C ASN A 24 -11.99 12.54 4.25
N TYR A 25 -12.88 12.67 5.22
CA TYR A 25 -13.95 13.67 5.20
C TYR A 25 -13.50 15.08 5.60
N GLU A 26 -12.29 15.26 6.14
CA GLU A 26 -11.71 16.58 6.44
C GLU A 26 -11.07 17.21 5.18
N THR A 27 -10.45 16.40 4.31
CA THR A 27 -9.78 16.88 3.08
C THR A 27 -10.56 16.60 1.79
N GLY A 28 -11.43 15.60 1.78
CA GLY A 28 -12.15 15.13 0.58
C GLY A 28 -11.43 14.02 -0.21
N ASP A 29 -10.26 13.57 0.24
CA ASP A 29 -9.47 12.55 -0.44
C ASP A 29 -10.07 11.13 -0.29
N SER A 30 -9.76 10.24 -1.24
CA SER A 30 -10.11 8.82 -1.15
C SER A 30 -8.97 7.92 -1.64
N CYS A 31 -8.77 6.79 -0.98
CA CYS A 31 -7.74 5.81 -1.30
C CYS A 31 -8.25 4.37 -1.12
N LEU A 32 -7.62 3.39 -1.78
CA LEU A 32 -7.99 1.99 -1.63
C LEU A 32 -7.71 1.52 -0.18
N TRP A 33 -8.64 0.78 0.41
CA TRP A 33 -8.44 0.17 1.72
C TRP A 33 -7.43 -0.98 1.60
N ASP A 34 -6.24 -0.77 2.16
CA ASP A 34 -5.23 -1.80 2.33
C ASP A 34 -5.52 -2.62 3.59
N SER A 35 -5.87 -3.91 3.41
CA SER A 35 -6.18 -4.85 4.50
C SER A 35 -5.00 -5.15 5.47
N ASN A 36 -3.92 -4.39 5.38
CA ASN A 36 -2.73 -4.47 6.23
C ASN A 36 -2.44 -3.16 7.01
N SER A 37 -3.24 -2.11 6.82
CA SER A 37 -3.25 -0.95 7.73
C SER A 37 -4.06 -1.28 8.98
N VAL A 38 -3.34 -1.61 10.06
CA VAL A 38 -3.89 -1.61 11.40
C VAL A 38 -4.29 -0.18 11.77
N VAL A 39 -5.59 0.09 11.83
CA VAL A 39 -6.12 1.35 12.36
C VAL A 39 -5.72 1.43 13.83
N THR A 40 -4.73 2.27 14.14
CA THR A 40 -4.48 2.77 15.48
C THR A 40 -5.00 4.20 15.57
N ASP A 41 -6.04 4.39 16.37
CA ASP A 41 -6.63 5.70 16.67
C ASP A 41 -5.59 6.65 17.27
N ILE A 42 -5.06 7.57 16.44
CA ILE A 42 -4.24 8.70 16.90
C ILE A 42 -4.71 9.96 16.15
N PRO A 43 -5.15 11.02 16.85
CA PRO A 43 -5.72 12.20 16.22
C PRO A 43 -4.63 13.10 15.62
N ALA A 44 -4.61 13.26 14.31
CA ALA A 44 -3.76 14.21 13.62
C ALA A 44 -4.46 15.58 13.51
N THR A 45 -4.27 16.43 14.52
CA THR A 45 -4.70 17.84 14.46
C THR A 45 -4.03 18.59 13.31
N SER A 46 -4.85 19.38 12.62
CA SER A 46 -4.62 20.25 11.46
C SER A 46 -3.29 21.03 11.38
N GLY A 47 -2.87 21.38 10.15
CA GLY A 47 -1.72 22.27 9.91
C GLY A 47 -1.48 22.67 8.45
N ALA A 48 -2.43 23.35 7.80
CA ALA A 48 -2.31 23.79 6.41
C ALA A 48 -1.59 25.16 6.22
N SER A 49 -1.18 25.44 4.98
CA SER A 49 -0.59 26.68 4.40
C SER A 49 0.95 26.72 4.38
N ASN A 50 1.68 26.91 3.27
CA ASN A 50 1.61 27.93 2.21
C ASN A 50 2.37 27.41 0.94
N ASN A 51 2.27 27.88 -0.32
CA ASN A 51 1.38 28.81 -1.04
C ASN A 51 1.56 28.66 -2.59
N ASN A 52 0.62 29.25 -3.35
CA ASN A 52 0.62 29.69 -4.77
C ASN A 52 1.75 29.29 -5.76
N ASP A 53 1.29 28.67 -6.87
CA ASP A 53 1.53 29.05 -8.29
C ASP A 53 2.93 29.46 -8.78
N ALA A 54 3.59 28.57 -9.54
CA ALA A 54 4.09 28.83 -10.90
C ALA A 54 4.84 27.63 -11.53
N SER A 55 4.74 27.51 -12.85
CA SER A 55 5.22 26.43 -13.72
C SER A 55 6.71 26.00 -13.64
N ASN A 56 6.90 24.67 -13.71
CA ASN A 56 7.90 23.96 -14.53
C ASN A 56 9.42 24.21 -14.32
N SER A 57 10.12 23.26 -13.66
CA SER A 57 11.03 22.30 -14.34
C SER A 57 11.67 21.25 -13.40
N SER A 58 11.78 20.01 -13.88
CA SER A 58 12.78 18.97 -13.55
C SER A 58 12.97 18.41 -12.12
N SER A 59 12.41 17.20 -11.94
CA SER A 59 13.17 15.95 -11.66
C SER A 59 14.03 15.78 -10.39
N THR A 60 13.48 15.03 -9.41
CA THR A 60 14.13 13.90 -8.68
C THR A 60 13.00 13.03 -8.10
N ASP A 61 12.43 12.10 -8.85
CA ASP A 61 12.80 10.67 -8.84
C ASP A 61 13.12 10.07 -7.45
N SER A 62 12.15 9.31 -6.94
CA SER A 62 12.37 8.12 -6.10
C SER A 62 11.14 7.23 -6.18
N ASP A 63 10.99 6.64 -7.37
CA ASP A 63 10.41 5.31 -7.60
C ASP A 63 9.11 4.95 -6.83
N VAL A 64 8.00 5.58 -7.24
CA VAL A 64 6.66 4.98 -7.04
C VAL A 64 6.50 3.85 -8.06
N THR A 65 7.21 2.74 -7.86
CA THR A 65 6.90 1.48 -8.56
C THR A 65 5.61 0.90 -8.01
N ASN A 66 4.51 1.42 -8.54
CA ASN A 66 3.17 0.87 -8.63
C ASN A 66 3.10 -0.65 -8.36
N SER A 67 3.03 -1.03 -7.08
CA SER A 67 2.92 -2.42 -6.65
C SER A 67 1.48 -2.88 -6.80
N THR A 68 1.07 -2.98 -8.07
CA THR A 68 0.06 -3.94 -8.52
C THR A 68 0.38 -5.28 -7.87
N ALA A 69 -0.62 -6.11 -7.57
CA ALA A 69 -0.42 -7.46 -7.03
C ALA A 69 0.21 -8.39 -8.09
N ILE A 70 1.49 -8.16 -8.39
CA ILE A 70 2.33 -9.00 -9.23
C ILE A 70 3.05 -9.99 -8.31
N THR A 71 2.65 -11.25 -8.39
CA THR A 71 3.40 -12.35 -7.76
C THR A 71 4.73 -12.49 -8.49
N GLU A 72 5.79 -11.88 -7.95
CA GLU A 72 7.14 -12.02 -8.46
C GLU A 72 7.86 -13.19 -7.77
N THR A 73 8.83 -13.78 -8.48
CA THR A 73 9.75 -14.76 -7.91
C THR A 73 10.96 -14.06 -7.33
N TYR A 74 11.23 -14.30 -6.06
CA TYR A 74 12.37 -13.85 -5.29
C TYR A 74 13.21 -15.06 -4.83
N ILE A 75 14.49 -14.82 -4.54
CA ILE A 75 15.36 -15.81 -3.91
C ILE A 75 15.74 -15.28 -2.52
N ILE A 76 15.39 -16.03 -1.48
CA ILE A 76 15.65 -15.70 -0.08
C ILE A 76 16.87 -16.46 0.45
N ASN A 77 17.59 -15.82 1.37
CA ASN A 77 18.67 -16.41 2.14
C ASN A 77 18.26 -16.49 3.61
N GLU A 78 17.99 -17.70 4.08
CA GLU A 78 17.45 -17.98 5.43
C GLU A 78 18.48 -17.69 6.56
N ASN A 79 19.78 -17.59 6.24
CA ASN A 79 20.81 -17.25 7.23
C ASN A 79 20.96 -15.74 7.42
N THR A 80 20.89 -14.96 6.34
CA THR A 80 21.09 -13.50 6.40
C THR A 80 19.79 -12.71 6.54
N HIS A 81 18.62 -13.38 6.46
CA HIS A 81 17.30 -12.76 6.33
C HIS A 81 17.26 -11.69 5.23
N LYS A 82 17.72 -12.05 4.02
CA LYS A 82 17.69 -11.16 2.85
C LYS A 82 17.03 -11.81 1.65
N PHE A 83 16.36 -11.02 0.83
CA PHE A 83 15.78 -11.47 -0.43
C PHE A 83 16.33 -10.71 -1.63
N HIS A 84 16.34 -11.39 -2.78
CA HIS A 84 17.01 -11.00 -4.01
C HIS A 84 16.13 -11.27 -5.23
N LYS A 85 16.32 -10.54 -6.32
CA LYS A 85 15.82 -10.97 -7.64
C LYS A 85 16.59 -12.21 -8.12
N PRO A 86 16.00 -13.14 -8.89
CA PRO A 86 16.68 -14.32 -9.43
C PRO A 86 17.93 -14.00 -10.28
N SER A 87 17.94 -12.82 -10.91
CA SER A 87 19.05 -12.27 -11.70
C SER A 87 20.15 -11.57 -10.88
N CYS A 88 20.04 -11.52 -9.54
CA CYS A 88 21.01 -10.83 -8.70
C CYS A 88 22.39 -11.52 -8.68
N SER A 89 23.47 -10.76 -8.89
CA SER A 89 24.86 -11.28 -8.88
C SER A 89 25.34 -11.84 -7.53
N SER A 90 24.62 -11.57 -6.44
CA SER A 90 24.87 -12.20 -5.13
C SER A 90 24.28 -13.61 -5.03
N VAL A 91 23.30 -13.97 -5.87
CA VAL A 91 22.59 -15.26 -5.81
C VAL A 91 23.49 -16.43 -6.19
N SER A 92 24.45 -16.22 -7.10
CA SER A 92 25.45 -17.24 -7.47
C SER A 92 26.56 -17.43 -6.44
N LYS A 93 26.66 -16.55 -5.43
CA LYS A 93 27.68 -16.59 -4.38
C LYS A 93 27.15 -17.08 -3.02
N MET A 94 25.85 -17.33 -2.90
CA MET A 94 25.26 -17.81 -1.67
C MET A 94 25.43 -19.34 -1.52
N ASN A 95 25.38 -19.83 -0.29
CA ASN A 95 25.34 -21.26 -0.01
C ASN A 95 23.97 -21.84 -0.39
N GLU A 96 23.93 -22.88 -1.22
CA GLU A 96 22.69 -23.55 -1.64
C GLU A 96 21.88 -24.09 -0.46
N ALA A 97 22.52 -24.49 0.64
CA ALA A 97 21.83 -24.98 1.84
C ALA A 97 20.97 -23.90 2.55
N ASN A 98 21.25 -22.61 2.31
CA ASN A 98 20.50 -21.48 2.86
C ASN A 98 19.65 -20.77 1.79
N LYS A 99 19.68 -21.25 0.54
CA LYS A 99 19.03 -20.67 -0.63
C LYS A 99 17.63 -21.25 -0.80
N LYS A 100 16.64 -20.38 -0.94
CA LYS A 100 15.26 -20.82 -1.20
C LYS A 100 14.56 -19.89 -2.17
N GLU A 101 13.78 -20.46 -3.06
CA GLU A 101 12.94 -19.72 -4.00
C GLU A 101 11.58 -19.44 -3.36
N TYR A 102 11.05 -18.24 -3.59
CA TYR A 102 9.77 -17.78 -3.06
C TYR A 102 9.05 -17.00 -4.16
N THR A 103 7.81 -17.36 -4.48
CA THR A 103 6.96 -16.61 -5.41
C THR A 103 5.75 -16.08 -4.66
N GLY A 104 5.56 -14.76 -4.67
CA GLY A 104 4.52 -14.09 -3.88
C GLY A 104 4.79 -12.61 -3.67
N ASP A 105 4.23 -12.04 -2.61
CA ASP A 105 4.29 -10.60 -2.34
C ASP A 105 5.58 -10.17 -1.63
N LYS A 106 6.27 -9.17 -2.20
CA LYS A 106 7.42 -8.48 -1.58
C LYS A 106 7.15 -8.02 -0.14
N ASN A 107 5.98 -7.43 0.09
CA ASN A 107 5.59 -6.92 1.41
C ASN A 107 5.43 -8.03 2.46
N LYS A 108 5.12 -9.27 2.03
CA LYS A 108 5.06 -10.41 2.94
C LYS A 108 6.45 -10.79 3.45
N LEU A 109 7.46 -10.81 2.58
CA LEU A 109 8.86 -11.05 2.99
C LEU A 109 9.34 -9.99 3.98
N ILE A 110 9.05 -8.72 3.74
CA ILE A 110 9.39 -7.61 4.65
C ILE A 110 8.67 -7.80 6.01
N SER A 111 7.40 -8.19 6.00
CA SER A 111 6.60 -8.46 7.22
C SER A 111 7.10 -9.69 8.00
N GLU A 112 7.68 -10.67 7.31
CA GLU A 112 8.36 -11.84 7.91
C GLU A 112 9.79 -11.52 8.38
N GLY A 113 10.24 -10.27 8.28
CA GLY A 113 11.54 -9.80 8.76
C GLY A 113 12.70 -9.94 7.77
N TYR A 114 12.44 -10.18 6.48
CA TYR A 114 13.48 -10.22 5.45
C TYR A 114 13.76 -8.82 4.87
N GLU A 115 15.03 -8.49 4.73
CA GLU A 115 15.46 -7.23 4.11
C GLU A 115 15.68 -7.36 2.59
N ALA A 116 15.26 -6.34 1.84
CA ALA A 116 15.54 -6.24 0.41
C ALA A 116 17.04 -6.08 0.14
N CYS A 117 17.59 -6.82 -0.83
CA CYS A 117 18.99 -6.69 -1.20
C CYS A 117 19.28 -5.38 -1.94
N LYS A 118 20.01 -4.47 -1.27
CA LYS A 118 20.48 -3.15 -1.76
C LYS A 118 21.27 -3.16 -3.08
N ASN A 119 21.68 -4.33 -3.59
CA ASN A 119 22.42 -4.46 -4.85
C ASN A 119 21.52 -4.75 -6.06
N CYS A 120 20.35 -5.36 -5.86
CA CYS A 120 19.42 -5.69 -6.94
C CYS A 120 18.04 -5.04 -6.79
N ASN A 121 17.82 -4.32 -5.68
CA ASN A 121 16.61 -3.58 -5.32
C ASN A 121 15.34 -4.31 -5.78
N PRO A 122 15.07 -5.49 -5.16
CA PRO A 122 13.80 -6.17 -5.29
C PRO A 122 12.70 -5.32 -4.68
#